data_AF-A0A7C7CUQ7-F1
#
_entry.id   AF-A0A7C7CUQ7-F1
#
_cell.length_a   1.000
_cell.length_b   1.000
_cell.length_c   1.000
_cell.angle_alpha   90.00
_cell.angle_beta   90.00
_cell.angle_gamma   90.00
#
_symmetry.space_group_name_H-M   'P 1'
#
loop_
_entity.id
_entity.type
_entity.pdbx_description
1 polymer ?
#
loop_
_entity_poly.entity_id
_entity_poly.type
_entity_poly.pdbx_seq_one_letter_code
_entity_poly.pdbx_strand_id
1 'polypeptide(L)'
;MEKEIMEGEAGQEENHIDNQKEILNRRISFWLSFILAIVITWWYCALNPPDSTEMRKMRLFFKENIMNVAKFVRLPNDELQEFVASRSHPFYQTYLKSSEIERKKIKALIHISRDYTPNQYWFNIIFLWTIAFTTLWFLGLILEAVIILVRREDAERRERIKKQSG
;
A
#
# COMPACT_ATOMS: atom_id res chain seq x y z
N MET A 1 7.49 -55.31 -22.39
CA MET A 1 6.48 -54.53 -23.13
C MET A 1 5.36 -54.07 -22.19
N GLU A 2 4.54 -54.94 -21.59
CA GLU A 2 3.49 -54.50 -20.63
C GLU A 2 4.02 -53.79 -19.38
N LYS A 3 5.18 -54.20 -18.86
CA LYS A 3 5.84 -53.52 -17.72
C LYS A 3 6.28 -52.09 -18.03
N GLU A 4 6.80 -51.84 -19.23
CA GLU A 4 7.24 -50.49 -19.65
C GLU A 4 6.05 -49.56 -19.94
N ILE A 5 4.93 -50.13 -20.41
CA ILE A 5 3.67 -49.38 -20.61
C ILE A 5 3.08 -49.00 -19.24
N MET A 6 3.05 -49.93 -18.28
CA MET A 6 2.55 -49.69 -16.92
C MET A 6 3.44 -48.72 -16.13
N GLU A 7 4.77 -48.75 -16.28
CA GLU A 7 5.67 -47.77 -15.68
C GLU A 7 5.56 -46.38 -16.35
N GLY A 8 5.31 -46.33 -17.66
CA GLY A 8 5.07 -45.08 -18.40
C GLY A 8 3.75 -44.39 -18.02
N GLU A 9 2.67 -45.17 -17.84
CA GLU A 9 1.36 -44.66 -17.39
C GLU A 9 1.40 -44.18 -15.92
N ALA A 10 2.04 -44.94 -15.03
CA ALA A 10 2.22 -44.55 -13.63
C ALA A 10 3.07 -43.26 -13.48
N GLY A 11 4.14 -43.14 -14.28
CA GLY A 11 4.94 -41.91 -14.33
C GLY A 11 4.20 -40.71 -14.91
N GLN A 12 3.28 -40.91 -15.87
CA GLN A 12 2.42 -39.83 -16.38
C GLN A 12 1.37 -39.40 -15.35
N GLU A 13 0.76 -40.33 -14.61
CA GLU A 13 -0.22 -40.02 -13.56
C GLU A 13 0.42 -39.26 -12.38
N GLU A 14 1.59 -39.68 -11.90
CA GLU A 14 2.30 -38.97 -10.81
C GLU A 14 2.65 -37.53 -11.20
N ASN A 15 3.20 -37.31 -12.40
CA ASN A 15 3.52 -35.98 -12.90
C ASN A 15 2.26 -35.10 -13.06
N HIS A 16 1.13 -35.69 -13.47
CA HIS A 16 -0.11 -34.94 -13.64
C HIS A 16 -0.73 -34.53 -12.30
N ILE A 17 -0.64 -35.37 -11.27
CA ILE A 17 -1.13 -35.09 -9.92
C ILE A 17 -0.27 -34.01 -9.24
N ASP A 18 1.05 -34.04 -9.43
CA ASP A 18 1.96 -33.03 -8.85
C ASP A 18 1.73 -31.64 -9.47
N ASN A 19 1.60 -31.58 -10.79
CA ASN A 19 1.29 -30.35 -11.52
C ASN A 19 -0.06 -29.73 -11.08
N GLN A 20 -1.09 -30.54 -10.83
CA GLN A 20 -2.38 -30.03 -10.31
C GLN A 20 -2.25 -29.47 -8.89
N LYS A 21 -1.40 -30.07 -8.04
CA LYS A 21 -1.15 -29.57 -6.67
C LYS A 21 -0.38 -28.25 -6.70
N GLU A 22 0.62 -28.09 -7.56
CA GLU A 22 1.34 -26.83 -7.74
C GLU A 22 0.43 -25.71 -8.24
N ILE A 23 -0.45 -25.99 -9.22
CA ILE A 23 -1.42 -25.00 -9.70
C ILE A 23 -2.38 -24.57 -8.58
N LEU A 24 -2.85 -25.52 -7.76
CA LEU A 24 -3.75 -25.24 -6.64
C LEU A 24 -3.05 -24.42 -5.54
N ASN A 25 -1.83 -24.79 -5.16
CA ASN A 25 -1.06 -24.06 -4.15
C ASN A 25 -0.70 -22.64 -4.60
N ARG A 26 -0.31 -22.45 -5.86
CA ARG A 26 -0.06 -21.11 -6.42
C ARG A 26 -1.30 -20.22 -6.33
N ARG A 27 -2.49 -20.80 -6.56
CA ARG A 27 -3.77 -20.09 -6.40
C ARG A 27 -4.03 -19.74 -4.94
N ILE A 28 -3.78 -20.66 -4.00
CA ILE A 28 -3.94 -20.40 -2.56
C ILE A 28 -3.00 -19.29 -2.09
N SER A 29 -1.72 -19.35 -2.47
CA SER A 29 -0.71 -18.33 -2.16
C SER A 29 -1.14 -16.95 -2.68
N PHE A 30 -1.64 -16.89 -3.91
CA PHE A 30 -2.20 -15.67 -4.50
C PHE A 30 -3.39 -15.13 -3.69
N TRP A 31 -4.42 -15.97 -3.45
CA TRP A 31 -5.65 -15.53 -2.79
C TRP A 31 -5.43 -15.12 -1.33
N LEU A 32 -4.58 -15.85 -0.60
CA LEU A 32 -4.23 -15.50 0.77
C LEU A 32 -3.51 -14.15 0.82
N SER A 33 -2.54 -13.94 -0.06
CA SER A 33 -1.79 -12.69 -0.16
C SER A 33 -2.69 -11.51 -0.54
N PHE A 34 -3.65 -11.74 -1.45
CA PHE A 34 -4.63 -10.75 -1.87
C PHE A 34 -5.51 -10.29 -0.69
N ILE A 35 -6.07 -11.24 0.07
CA ILE A 35 -6.91 -10.94 1.23
C ILE A 35 -6.11 -10.21 2.31
N LEU A 36 -4.90 -10.69 2.61
CA LEU A 36 -4.03 -10.05 3.60
C LEU A 36 -3.65 -8.62 3.19
N ALA A 37 -3.34 -8.38 1.92
CA ALA A 37 -3.05 -7.04 1.42
C ALA A 37 -4.26 -6.11 1.56
N ILE A 38 -5.49 -6.60 1.33
CA ILE A 38 -6.72 -5.85 1.59
C ILE A 38 -6.84 -5.48 3.07
N VAL A 39 -6.63 -6.44 3.98
CA VAL A 39 -6.71 -6.18 5.43
C VAL A 39 -5.69 -5.14 5.88
N ILE A 40 -4.43 -5.25 5.41
CA ILE A 40 -3.37 -4.26 5.71
C ILE A 40 -3.76 -2.87 5.20
N THR A 41 -4.27 -2.81 3.97
CA THR A 41 -4.65 -1.54 3.35
C THR A 41 -5.86 -0.92 4.07
N TRP A 42 -6.84 -1.74 4.45
CA TRP A 42 -8.01 -1.29 5.19
C TRP A 42 -7.64 -0.79 6.58
N TRP A 43 -6.75 -1.50 7.28
CA TRP A 43 -6.18 -1.07 8.55
C TRP A 43 -5.47 0.29 8.42
N TYR A 44 -4.67 0.47 7.37
CA TYR A 44 -4.00 1.73 7.10
C TYR A 44 -4.98 2.88 6.84
N CYS A 45 -6.03 2.65 6.04
CA CYS A 45 -7.09 3.62 5.79
C CYS A 45 -7.85 4.03 7.07
N ALA A 46 -8.05 3.09 8.00
CA ALA A 46 -8.71 3.37 9.27
C ALA A 46 -7.85 4.29 10.17
N LEU A 47 -6.53 4.11 10.16
CA LEU A 47 -5.59 4.94 10.93
C LEU A 47 -5.29 6.30 10.28
N ASN A 48 -5.38 6.38 8.94
CA ASN A 48 -5.06 7.56 8.17
C ASN A 48 -6.23 7.93 7.25
N PRO A 49 -7.33 8.49 7.79
CA PRO A 49 -8.48 8.85 6.96
C PRO A 49 -8.12 9.94 5.94
N PRO A 50 -8.80 9.97 4.77
CA PRO A 50 -8.60 11.02 3.79
C PRO A 50 -9.00 12.39 4.35
N ASP A 51 -8.37 13.45 3.82
CA ASP A 51 -8.74 14.83 4.13
C ASP A 51 -10.24 15.06 3.85
N SER A 52 -10.91 15.80 4.75
CA SER A 52 -12.29 16.23 4.54
C SER A 52 -12.41 17.14 3.30
N THR A 53 -13.62 17.27 2.77
CA THR A 53 -13.88 18.13 1.59
C THR A 53 -13.51 19.59 1.84
N GLU A 54 -13.74 20.09 3.05
CA GLU A 54 -13.37 21.44 3.48
C GLU A 54 -11.85 21.61 3.55
N MET A 55 -11.16 20.66 4.19
CA MET A 55 -9.70 20.67 4.28
C MET A 55 -9.07 20.64 2.89
N ARG A 56 -9.56 19.79 1.99
CA ARG A 56 -9.10 19.72 0.60
C ARG A 56 -9.29 21.05 -0.13
N LYS A 57 -10.45 21.70 0.00
CA LYS A 57 -10.69 23.04 -0.59
C LYS A 57 -9.73 24.09 -0.03
N MET A 58 -9.48 24.07 1.28
CA MET A 58 -8.56 25.00 1.94
C MET A 58 -7.10 24.79 1.48
N ARG A 59 -6.65 23.53 1.37
CA ARG A 59 -5.31 23.20 0.85
C ARG A 59 -5.15 23.61 -0.61
N LEU A 60 -6.17 23.41 -1.44
CA LEU A 60 -6.18 23.88 -2.84
C LEU A 60 -6.11 25.40 -2.92
N PHE A 61 -6.91 26.11 -2.13
CA PHE A 61 -6.85 27.57 -2.04
C PHE A 61 -5.44 28.06 -1.67
N PHE A 62 -4.79 27.42 -0.69
CA PHE A 62 -3.42 27.75 -0.30
C PHE A 62 -2.40 27.50 -1.41
N LYS A 63 -2.54 26.39 -2.13
CA LYS A 63 -1.67 26.06 -3.26
C LYS A 63 -1.80 27.10 -4.39
N GLU A 64 -3.02 27.42 -4.77
CA GLU A 64 -3.32 28.37 -5.85
C GLU A 64 -2.93 29.82 -5.50
N ASN A 65 -3.04 30.19 -4.22
CA ASN A 65 -2.80 31.56 -3.75
C ASN A 65 -1.53 31.70 -2.89
N ILE A 66 -0.57 30.77 -3.04
CA ILE A 66 0.55 30.63 -2.11
C ILE A 66 1.33 31.92 -1.91
N MET A 67 1.52 32.72 -2.96
CA MET A 67 2.23 34.00 -2.89
C MET A 67 1.52 35.01 -1.96
N ASN A 68 0.20 35.17 -2.15
CA ASN A 68 -0.61 36.11 -1.38
C ASN A 68 -0.77 35.64 0.07
N VAL A 69 -1.02 34.35 0.26
CA VAL A 69 -1.19 33.74 1.58
C VAL A 69 0.12 33.77 2.37
N ALA A 70 1.25 33.43 1.76
CA ALA A 70 2.55 33.48 2.42
C ALA A 70 2.97 34.91 2.78
N LYS A 71 2.68 35.90 1.90
CA LYS A 71 2.91 37.31 2.20
C LYS A 71 2.06 37.75 3.39
N PHE A 72 0.75 37.49 3.35
CA PHE A 72 -0.21 37.84 4.40
C PHE A 72 0.20 37.28 5.78
N VAL A 73 0.57 36.00 5.84
CA VAL A 73 0.89 35.31 7.09
C VAL A 73 2.21 35.77 7.74
N ARG A 74 3.02 36.53 7.00
CA ARG A 74 4.26 37.18 7.46
C ARG A 74 4.09 38.65 7.86
N LEU A 75 2.96 39.28 7.55
CA LEU A 75 2.71 40.68 7.89
C LEU A 75 2.56 40.87 9.41
N PRO A 76 2.98 42.04 9.93
CA PRO A 76 2.69 42.43 11.30
C PRO A 76 1.17 42.68 11.49
N ASN A 77 0.70 42.64 12.76
CA ASN A 77 -0.73 42.60 13.07
C ASN A 77 -1.53 43.84 12.62
N ASP A 78 -0.87 45.00 12.58
CA ASP A 78 -1.37 46.29 12.11
C ASP A 78 -1.63 46.27 10.59
N GLU A 79 -0.66 45.84 9.80
CA GLU A 79 -0.80 45.69 8.34
C GLU A 79 -1.78 44.57 7.95
N LEU A 80 -2.00 43.62 8.84
CA LEU A 80 -2.93 42.51 8.63
C LEU A 80 -4.37 43.01 8.46
N GLN A 81 -4.79 44.03 9.22
CA GLN A 81 -6.14 44.59 9.15
C GLN A 81 -6.41 45.26 7.81
N GLU A 82 -5.45 46.03 7.30
CA GLU A 82 -5.55 46.69 5.99
C GLU A 82 -5.58 45.66 4.85
N PHE A 83 -4.76 44.60 4.94
CA PHE A 83 -4.79 43.51 3.97
C PHE A 83 -6.14 42.78 3.96
N VAL A 84 -6.73 42.51 5.13
CA VAL A 84 -8.07 41.90 5.23
C VAL A 84 -9.15 42.82 4.66
N ALA A 85 -9.07 44.13 4.89
CA ALA A 85 -10.02 45.09 4.31
C ALA A 85 -9.97 45.09 2.77
N SER A 86 -8.78 44.88 2.19
CA SER A 86 -8.59 44.81 0.73
C SER A 86 -9.00 43.48 0.09
N ARG A 87 -9.22 42.41 0.87
CA ARG A 87 -9.48 41.04 0.37
C ARG A 87 -10.67 40.40 1.08
N SER A 88 -11.76 40.16 0.35
CA SER A 88 -13.02 39.64 0.89
C SER A 88 -13.06 38.14 1.20
N HIS A 89 -11.95 37.40 1.08
CA HIS A 89 -11.99 35.95 1.29
C HIS A 89 -12.12 35.59 2.80
N PRO A 90 -13.06 34.71 3.20
CA PRO A 90 -13.32 34.39 4.60
C PRO A 90 -12.08 33.96 5.40
N PHE A 91 -11.15 33.25 4.75
CA PHE A 91 -9.86 32.84 5.33
C PHE A 91 -9.11 33.98 6.04
N TYR A 92 -8.97 35.15 5.40
CA TYR A 92 -8.17 36.24 5.93
C TYR A 92 -8.81 36.82 7.21
N GLN A 93 -10.14 36.94 7.21
CA GLN A 93 -10.90 37.40 8.39
C GLN A 93 -10.82 36.40 9.54
N THR A 94 -10.93 35.10 9.25
CA THR A 94 -10.80 34.04 10.26
C THR A 94 -9.39 34.05 10.86
N TYR A 95 -8.35 34.11 10.04
CA TYR A 95 -6.95 34.13 10.50
C TYR A 95 -6.64 35.35 11.38
N LEU A 96 -7.20 36.51 11.06
CA LEU A 96 -7.07 37.72 11.89
C LEU A 96 -7.67 37.51 13.29
N LYS A 97 -8.82 36.82 13.38
CA LYS A 97 -9.52 36.53 14.65
C LYS A 97 -8.96 35.33 15.40
N SER A 98 -8.15 34.50 14.76
CA SER A 98 -7.55 33.30 15.35
C SER A 98 -6.53 33.60 16.44
N SER A 99 -6.48 32.74 17.45
CA SER A 99 -5.44 32.76 18.48
C SER A 99 -4.05 32.45 17.92
N GLU A 100 -2.97 32.77 18.64
CA GLU A 100 -1.62 32.45 18.19
C GLU A 100 -1.40 30.95 17.94
N ILE A 101 -2.02 30.10 18.75
CA ILE A 101 -1.94 28.63 18.63
C ILE A 101 -2.59 28.18 17.31
N GLU A 102 -3.76 28.72 16.98
CA GLU A 102 -4.44 28.44 15.72
C GLU A 102 -3.65 28.98 14.52
N ARG A 103 -3.10 30.19 14.62
CA ARG A 103 -2.25 30.76 13.58
C ARG A 103 -1.01 29.91 13.30
N LYS A 104 -0.40 29.31 14.33
CA LYS A 104 0.70 28.34 14.18
C LYS A 104 0.26 27.09 13.42
N LYS A 105 -0.91 26.53 13.75
CA LYS A 105 -1.49 25.38 13.02
C LYS A 105 -1.77 25.72 11.56
N ILE A 106 -2.35 26.89 11.29
CA ILE A 106 -2.62 27.37 9.93
C ILE A 106 -1.31 27.59 9.15
N LYS A 107 -0.28 28.18 9.77
CA LYS A 107 1.06 28.32 9.17
C LYS A 107 1.64 26.96 8.76
N ALA A 108 1.56 25.97 9.65
CA ALA A 108 2.01 24.61 9.34
C ALA A 108 1.21 24.00 8.18
N LEU A 109 -0.12 24.18 8.19
CA LEU A 109 -1.00 23.69 7.13
C LEU A 109 -0.68 24.32 5.77
N ILE A 110 -0.43 25.63 5.71
CA ILE A 110 -0.02 26.35 4.49
C ILE A 110 1.29 25.78 3.95
N HIS A 111 2.27 25.56 4.83
CA HIS A 111 3.55 24.99 4.45
C HIS A 111 3.40 23.59 3.82
N ILE A 112 2.59 22.72 4.43
CA ILE A 112 2.32 21.36 3.91
C ILE A 112 1.50 21.42 2.60
N SER A 113 0.65 22.43 2.44
CA SER A 113 -0.26 22.53 1.28
C SER A 113 0.42 22.95 -0.01
N ARG A 114 1.64 23.49 0.05
CA ARG A 114 2.38 23.97 -1.13
C ARG A 114 2.50 22.89 -2.20
N ASP A 115 2.82 21.68 -1.78
CA ASP A 115 3.07 20.53 -2.67
C ASP A 115 1.86 19.57 -2.70
N TYR A 116 0.68 20.03 -2.26
CA TYR A 116 -0.52 19.20 -2.15
C TYR A 116 -1.04 18.72 -3.50
N THR A 117 -1.35 17.44 -3.59
CA THR A 117 -2.01 16.82 -4.74
C THR A 117 -3.23 16.02 -4.28
N PRO A 118 -4.46 16.38 -4.70
CA PRO A 118 -5.69 15.75 -4.20
C PRO A 118 -5.75 14.22 -4.33
N ASN A 119 -5.13 13.68 -5.37
CA ASN A 119 -5.16 12.25 -5.66
C ASN A 119 -4.02 11.48 -4.99
N GLN A 120 -3.08 12.17 -4.33
CA GLN A 120 -1.90 11.56 -3.71
C GLN A 120 -2.27 10.56 -2.62
N TYR A 121 -3.33 10.84 -1.85
CA TYR A 121 -3.84 9.89 -0.86
C TYR A 121 -4.23 8.56 -1.50
N TRP A 122 -5.09 8.59 -2.52
CA TRP A 122 -5.54 7.37 -3.21
C TRP A 122 -4.42 6.66 -3.95
N PHE A 123 -3.49 7.42 -4.53
CA PHE A 123 -2.26 6.86 -5.11
C PHE A 123 -1.46 6.09 -4.06
N ASN A 124 -1.24 6.67 -2.88
CA ASN A 124 -0.53 6.01 -1.78
C ASN A 124 -1.25 4.74 -1.31
N ILE A 125 -2.58 4.74 -1.26
CA ILE A 125 -3.37 3.56 -0.89
C ILE A 125 -3.19 2.42 -1.91
N ILE A 126 -3.31 2.72 -3.20
CA ILE A 126 -3.12 1.72 -4.26
C ILE A 126 -1.69 1.19 -4.22
N PHE A 127 -0.72 2.10 -4.08
CA PHE A 127 0.70 1.74 -4.04
C PHE A 127 1.04 0.87 -2.83
N LEU A 128 0.51 1.20 -1.65
CA LEU A 128 0.63 0.38 -0.44
C LEU A 128 0.05 -1.01 -0.67
N TRP A 129 -1.16 -1.11 -1.22
CA TRP A 129 -1.80 -2.38 -1.53
C TRP A 129 -0.94 -3.21 -2.48
N THR A 130 -0.42 -2.60 -3.55
CA THR A 130 0.45 -3.28 -4.53
C THR A 130 1.72 -3.80 -3.88
N ILE A 131 2.41 -3.00 -3.08
CA ILE A 131 3.63 -3.43 -2.38
C ILE A 131 3.33 -4.57 -1.40
N ALA A 132 2.29 -4.41 -0.57
CA ALA A 132 1.92 -5.43 0.40
C ALA A 132 1.56 -6.76 -0.29
N PHE A 133 0.73 -6.69 -1.34
CA PHE A 133 0.32 -7.86 -2.12
C PHE A 133 1.51 -8.56 -2.76
N THR A 134 2.32 -7.83 -3.52
CA THR A 134 3.47 -8.41 -4.24
C THR A 134 4.49 -9.02 -3.28
N THR A 135 4.75 -8.35 -2.15
CA THR A 135 5.67 -8.86 -1.11
C THR A 135 5.14 -10.16 -0.51
N LEU A 136 3.89 -10.17 -0.03
CA LEU A 136 3.30 -11.37 0.58
C LEU A 136 3.20 -12.54 -0.40
N TRP A 137 2.82 -12.25 -1.64
CA TRP A 137 2.71 -13.28 -2.67
C TRP A 137 4.07 -13.88 -3.01
N PHE A 138 5.09 -13.05 -3.17
CA PHE A 138 6.46 -13.51 -3.43
C PHE A 138 7.02 -14.35 -2.27
N LEU A 139 6.78 -13.94 -1.03
CA LEU A 139 7.12 -14.73 0.16
C LEU A 139 6.41 -16.08 0.17
N GLY A 140 5.14 -16.12 -0.21
CA GLY A 140 4.38 -17.36 -0.35
C GLY A 140 4.98 -18.32 -1.38
N LEU A 141 5.39 -17.79 -2.54
CA LEU A 141 6.07 -18.58 -3.58
C LEU A 141 7.44 -19.12 -3.13
N ILE A 142 8.23 -18.32 -2.40
CA ILE A 142 9.51 -18.79 -1.85
C ILE A 142 9.27 -19.93 -0.86
N LEU A 143 8.31 -19.78 0.05
CA LEU A 143 8.00 -20.80 1.04
C LEU A 143 7.56 -22.11 0.36
N GLU A 144 6.74 -22.00 -0.69
CA GLU A 144 6.32 -23.14 -1.50
C GLU A 144 7.51 -23.84 -2.15
N ALA A 145 8.41 -23.09 -2.79
CA ALA A 145 9.61 -23.64 -3.42
C ALA A 145 10.53 -24.36 -2.41
N VAL A 146 10.70 -23.79 -1.21
CA VAL A 146 11.48 -24.44 -0.13
C VAL A 146 10.81 -25.74 0.32
N ILE A 147 9.48 -25.76 0.48
CA ILE A 147 8.74 -26.98 0.86
C ILE A 147 8.90 -28.07 -0.20
N ILE A 148 8.79 -27.72 -1.48
CA ILE A 148 8.97 -28.68 -2.60
C ILE A 148 10.39 -29.25 -2.59
N LEU A 149 11.40 -28.40 -2.43
CA LEU A 149 12.80 -28.82 -2.39
C LEU A 149 13.08 -29.80 -1.25
N VAL A 150 12.58 -29.50 -0.04
CA VAL A 150 12.74 -30.38 1.13
C VAL A 150 12.02 -31.72 0.90
N ARG A 151 10.80 -31.70 0.37
CA ARG A 151 10.03 -32.93 0.09
C ARG A 151 10.74 -33.82 -0.93
N ARG A 152 11.33 -33.21 -1.97
CA ARG A 152 12.11 -33.93 -2.98
C ARG A 152 13.35 -34.57 -2.36
N GLU A 153 14.09 -33.83 -1.53
CA GLU A 153 15.27 -34.36 -0.85
C GLU A 153 14.93 -35.54 0.09
N ASP A 154 13.81 -35.43 0.83
CA ASP A 154 13.33 -36.50 1.71
C ASP A 154 12.90 -37.76 0.92
N ALA A 155 12.27 -37.59 -0.25
CA ALA A 155 11.91 -38.69 -1.13
C ALA A 155 13.17 -39.41 -1.66
N GLU A 156 14.15 -38.65 -2.18
CA GLU A 156 15.43 -39.19 -2.67
C GLU A 156 16.22 -39.91 -1.57
N ARG A 157 16.16 -39.43 -0.32
CA ARG A 157 16.74 -40.15 0.83
C ARG A 157 16.03 -41.48 1.08
N ARG A 158 14.70 -41.51 1.09
CA ARG A 158 13.92 -42.74 1.30
C ARG A 158 14.18 -43.79 0.23
N GLU A 159 14.30 -43.39 -1.03
CA GLU A 159 14.63 -44.31 -2.12
C GLU A 159 16.02 -44.94 -1.99
N ARG A 160 17.02 -44.14 -1.61
CA ARG A 160 18.39 -44.64 -1.39
C ARG A 160 18.42 -45.68 -0.27
N ILE A 161 17.71 -45.44 0.83
CA ILE A 161 17.61 -46.39 1.94
C ILE A 161 16.95 -47.68 1.45
N LYS A 162 15.84 -47.59 0.70
CA LYS A 162 15.10 -48.76 0.19
C LYS A 162 15.95 -49.62 -0.76
N LYS A 163 16.77 -48.98 -1.62
CA LYS A 163 17.72 -49.66 -2.53
C LYS A 163 18.92 -50.29 -1.82
N GLN A 164 19.28 -49.82 -0.63
CA GLN A 164 20.36 -50.41 0.18
C GLN A 164 19.87 -51.56 1.08
N SER A 165 18.57 -51.61 1.36
CA SER A 165 17.95 -52.62 2.24
C SER A 165 17.34 -53.83 1.52
N GLY A 166 17.39 -53.86 0.18
CA GLY A 166 16.94 -54.99 -0.65
C GLY A 166 18.08 -55.55 -1.47
#